data_AF-A0A937BTC6-F1
#
_entry.id   AF-A0A937BTC6-F1
#
_cell.length_a   1.000
_cell.length_b   1.000
_cell.length_c   1.000
_cell.angle_alpha   90.00
_cell.angle_beta   90.00
_cell.angle_gamma   90.00
#
_symmetry.space_group_name_H-M   'P 1'
#
loop_
_entity.id
_entity.type
_entity.pdbx_description
1 polymer ?
#
loop_
_entity_poly.entity_id
_entity_poly.type
_entity_poly.pdbx_seq_one_letter_code
_entity_poly.pdbx_strand_id
1 'polypeptide(L)'
;MDQDLTPEQSLKVIESMIGQAKKSFSRMSFYFLLWGVLLIAAMAATYLLRNGSEAFSQGASWGIAGLIGGILSSIHGAREGRRQPVNNPMDRVIGWIWGAFVITMMIVIAASVSNHQDPGGMITLLTGFATFLTGQIMRFKPLIIGGVLFWIAGLAMHFTNDPLTLTALYCGSMFFGYIIPGLMLKNQEDGLRTA
;
A
#
# COMPACT_ATOMS: atom_id res chain seq x y z
N MET A 1 -26.97 -25.54 -20.16
CA MET A 1 -26.74 -27.00 -20.25
C MET A 1 -25.63 -27.27 -19.27
N ASP A 2 -26.00 -27.55 -18.02
CA ASP A 2 -25.04 -27.87 -16.97
C ASP A 2 -24.49 -29.27 -17.30
N GLN A 3 -23.21 -29.34 -17.65
CA GLN A 3 -22.52 -30.63 -17.75
C GLN A 3 -22.32 -31.13 -16.32
N ASP A 4 -22.97 -32.25 -15.98
CA ASP A 4 -22.68 -32.98 -14.75
C ASP A 4 -21.20 -33.38 -14.77
N LEU A 5 -20.43 -32.74 -13.90
CA LEU A 5 -18.99 -33.00 -13.76
C LEU A 5 -18.78 -34.43 -13.27
N THR A 6 -17.83 -35.15 -13.87
CA THR A 6 -17.43 -36.45 -13.31
C THR A 6 -16.80 -36.27 -11.94
N PRO A 7 -16.84 -37.28 -11.05
CA PRO A 7 -16.20 -37.19 -9.73
C PRO A 7 -14.74 -36.74 -9.78
N GLU A 8 -13.95 -37.18 -10.78
CA GLU A 8 -12.56 -36.71 -10.93
C GLU A 8 -12.48 -35.23 -11.35
N GLN A 9 -13.39 -34.77 -12.21
CA GLN A 9 -13.45 -33.36 -12.62
C GLN A 9 -13.86 -32.46 -11.45
N SER A 10 -14.83 -32.89 -10.63
CA SER A 10 -15.20 -32.19 -9.40
C SER A 10 -14.04 -32.12 -8.41
N LEU A 11 -13.32 -33.23 -8.21
CA LEU A 11 -12.14 -33.26 -7.33
C LEU A 11 -11.06 -32.30 -7.84
N LYS A 12 -10.79 -32.30 -9.15
CA LYS A 12 -9.82 -31.42 -9.80
C LYS A 12 -10.23 -29.94 -9.72
N VAL A 13 -11.53 -29.65 -9.83
CA VAL A 13 -12.06 -28.30 -9.62
C VAL A 13 -11.85 -27.88 -8.17
N ILE A 14 -12.21 -28.71 -7.19
CA ILE A 14 -12.01 -28.43 -5.76
C ILE A 14 -10.51 -28.22 -5.47
N GLU A 15 -9.64 -29.08 -5.96
CA GLU A 15 -8.18 -28.96 -5.79
C GLU A 15 -7.65 -27.68 -6.45
N SER A 16 -8.12 -27.35 -7.66
CA SER A 16 -7.76 -26.11 -8.33
C SER A 16 -8.28 -24.87 -7.61
N MET A 17 -9.45 -24.95 -6.96
CA MET A 17 -10.02 -23.86 -6.16
C MET A 17 -9.27 -23.70 -4.83
N ILE A 18 -8.91 -24.81 -4.16
CA ILE A 18 -8.06 -24.81 -2.95
C ILE A 18 -6.66 -24.27 -3.29
N GLY A 19 -6.09 -24.69 -4.42
CA GLY A 19 -4.79 -24.24 -4.91
C GLY A 19 -4.79 -22.76 -5.28
N GLN A 20 -5.81 -22.29 -6.00
CA GLN A 20 -5.98 -20.87 -6.34
C GLN A 20 -6.23 -19.99 -5.11
N ALA A 21 -7.02 -20.47 -4.14
CA ALA A 21 -7.24 -19.77 -2.87
C ALA A 21 -5.94 -19.60 -2.06
N LYS A 22 -5.00 -20.56 -2.17
CA LYS A 22 -3.66 -20.43 -1.56
C LYS A 22 -2.72 -19.51 -2.34
N LYS A 23 -2.80 -19.45 -3.68
CA LYS A 23 -1.83 -18.73 -4.54
C LYS A 23 -2.13 -17.25 -4.78
N SER A 24 -3.31 -16.75 -4.40
CA SER A 24 -3.82 -15.42 -4.77
C SER A 24 -3.01 -14.22 -4.24
N PHE A 25 -2.07 -14.39 -3.30
CA PHE A 25 -1.45 -13.25 -2.61
C PHE A 25 -0.03 -12.88 -3.07
N SER A 26 0.51 -13.52 -4.11
CA SER A 26 1.96 -13.56 -4.37
C SER A 26 2.64 -12.29 -4.93
N ARG A 27 2.02 -11.10 -4.86
CA ARG A 27 2.47 -9.95 -5.67
C ARG A 27 2.39 -8.60 -4.97
N MET A 28 1.65 -8.50 -3.87
CA MET A 28 1.42 -7.21 -3.20
C MET A 28 2.58 -6.81 -2.29
N SER A 29 3.40 -7.79 -1.86
CA SER A 29 4.52 -7.54 -0.95
C SER A 29 5.48 -6.50 -1.50
N PHE A 30 5.77 -6.55 -2.81
CA PHE A 30 6.66 -5.62 -3.48
C PHE A 30 6.21 -4.17 -3.32
N TYR A 31 4.92 -3.89 -3.54
CA TYR A 31 4.39 -2.53 -3.45
C TYR A 31 4.46 -1.99 -2.02
N PHE A 32 4.04 -2.76 -1.02
CA PHE A 32 4.09 -2.33 0.38
C PHE A 32 5.52 -2.11 0.86
N LEU A 33 6.47 -2.98 0.49
CA LEU A 33 7.88 -2.83 0.83
C LEU A 33 8.51 -1.62 0.13
N LEU A 34 8.26 -1.45 -1.16
CA LEU A 34 8.76 -0.31 -1.95
C LEU A 34 8.29 1.01 -1.34
N TRP A 35 6.98 1.17 -1.17
CA TRP A 35 6.39 2.40 -0.66
C TRP A 35 6.77 2.65 0.80
N GLY A 36 6.84 1.62 1.63
CA GLY A 36 7.26 1.76 3.04
C GLY A 36 8.68 2.29 3.15
N VAL A 37 9.66 1.67 2.47
CA VAL A 37 11.08 2.08 2.57
C VAL A 37 11.26 3.48 1.97
N LEU A 38 10.68 3.71 0.80
CA LEU A 38 10.83 4.95 0.06
C LEU A 38 10.25 6.14 0.84
N LEU A 39 9.05 6.00 1.42
CA LEU A 39 8.39 7.08 2.14
C LEU A 39 8.95 7.31 3.54
N ILE A 40 9.45 6.28 4.23
CA ILE A 40 10.22 6.45 5.48
C ILE A 40 11.49 7.24 5.20
N ALA A 41 12.25 6.87 4.16
CA ALA A 41 13.46 7.59 3.78
C ALA A 41 13.16 9.05 3.41
N ALA A 42 12.07 9.28 2.68
CA ALA A 42 11.63 10.63 2.30
C ALA A 42 11.28 11.50 3.52
N MET A 43 10.51 10.97 4.46
CA MET A 43 10.14 11.71 5.68
C MET A 43 11.34 11.94 6.59
N ALA A 44 12.24 10.97 6.73
CA ALA A 44 13.49 11.16 7.43
C ALA A 44 14.35 12.26 6.79
N ALA A 45 14.45 12.28 5.45
CA ALA A 45 15.18 13.31 4.72
C ALA A 45 14.55 14.69 4.92
N THR A 46 13.22 14.81 4.85
CA THR A 46 12.50 16.07 5.15
C THR A 46 12.80 16.57 6.56
N TYR A 47 12.78 15.69 7.57
CA TYR A 47 13.10 16.08 8.94
C TYR A 47 14.56 16.53 9.12
N LEU A 48 15.52 15.83 8.50
CA LEU A 48 16.96 16.15 8.60
C LEU A 48 17.33 17.44 7.84
N LEU A 49 16.70 17.68 6.69
CA LEU A 49 16.99 18.82 5.82
C LEU A 49 16.12 20.05 6.12
N ARG A 50 15.27 19.98 7.16
CA ARG A 50 14.30 21.05 7.49
C ARG A 50 14.92 22.43 7.74
N ASN A 51 16.18 22.49 8.19
CA ASN A 51 16.89 23.74 8.47
C ASN A 51 17.71 24.26 7.26
N GLY A 52 17.72 23.51 6.16
CA GLY A 52 18.52 23.81 4.98
C GLY A 52 17.75 24.64 3.97
N SER A 53 17.00 23.98 3.08
CA SER A 53 16.20 24.64 2.06
C SER A 53 14.72 24.62 2.40
N GLU A 54 14.04 25.72 2.06
CA GLU A 54 12.60 25.88 2.24
C GLU A 54 11.79 24.83 1.44
N ALA A 55 12.32 24.41 0.28
CA ALA A 55 11.70 23.34 -0.51
C ALA A 55 11.71 21.98 0.23
N PHE A 56 12.82 21.63 0.90
CA PHE A 56 12.91 20.37 1.64
C PHE A 56 12.09 20.40 2.93
N SER A 57 12.01 21.56 3.59
CA SER A 57 11.16 21.72 4.79
C SER A 57 9.66 21.63 4.46
N GLN A 58 9.26 22.06 3.27
CA GLN A 58 7.87 21.95 2.77
C GLN A 58 7.53 20.58 2.17
N GLY A 59 8.39 19.58 2.32
CA GLY A 59 8.06 18.20 1.92
C GLY A 59 8.40 17.83 0.48
N ALA A 60 9.31 18.55 -0.20
CA ALA A 60 9.78 18.17 -1.53
C ALA A 60 10.30 16.73 -1.61
N SER A 61 10.94 16.21 -0.55
CA SER A 61 11.40 14.81 -0.48
C SER A 61 10.25 13.82 -0.68
N TRP A 62 9.08 14.10 -0.10
CA TRP A 62 7.90 13.25 -0.21
C TRP A 62 7.35 13.26 -1.64
N GLY A 63 7.27 14.44 -2.28
CA GLY A 63 6.84 14.56 -3.68
C GLY A 63 7.77 13.84 -4.65
N ILE A 64 9.09 14.00 -4.48
CA ILE A 64 10.11 13.31 -5.28
C ILE A 64 10.00 11.79 -5.08
N ALA A 65 9.89 11.33 -3.84
CA ALA A 65 9.67 9.93 -3.51
C ALA A 65 8.36 9.39 -4.12
N GLY A 66 7.28 10.17 -4.10
CA GLY A 66 6.01 9.84 -4.74
C GLY A 66 6.15 9.62 -6.24
N LEU A 67 6.86 10.51 -6.94
CA LEU A 67 7.12 10.37 -8.38
C LEU A 67 7.97 9.14 -8.69
N ILE A 68 9.07 8.93 -7.96
CA ILE A 68 9.95 7.77 -8.14
C ILE A 68 9.17 6.47 -7.86
N GLY A 69 8.44 6.42 -6.75
CA GLY A 69 7.62 5.28 -6.35
C GLY A 69 6.53 4.95 -7.36
N GLY A 70 5.88 5.98 -7.91
CA GLY A 70 4.88 5.85 -8.97
C GLY A 70 5.45 5.26 -10.25
N ILE A 71 6.61 5.75 -10.70
CA ILE A 71 7.30 5.23 -11.89
C ILE A 71 7.71 3.76 -11.68
N LEU A 72 8.38 3.45 -10.56
CA LEU A 72 8.83 2.10 -10.25
C LEU A 72 7.66 1.11 -10.13
N SER A 73 6.58 1.51 -9.45
CA SER A 73 5.36 0.72 -9.30
C SER A 73 4.68 0.47 -10.64
N SER A 74 4.63 1.47 -11.52
CA SER A 74 4.01 1.38 -12.84
C SER A 74 4.79 0.46 -13.78
N ILE A 75 6.13 0.58 -13.79
CA ILE A 75 6.99 -0.31 -14.60
C ILE A 75 6.88 -1.76 -14.11
N HIS A 76 6.91 -1.97 -12.80
CA HIS A 76 6.75 -3.31 -12.23
C HIS A 76 5.37 -3.89 -12.56
N GLY A 77 4.30 -3.11 -12.37
CA GLY A 77 2.93 -3.52 -12.68
C GLY A 77 2.72 -3.83 -14.17
N ALA A 78 3.27 -3.02 -15.08
CA ALA A 78 3.16 -3.25 -16.52
C ALA A 78 3.91 -4.51 -16.98
N ARG A 79 5.09 -4.77 -16.42
CA ARG A 79 5.84 -6.01 -16.70
C ARG A 79 5.10 -7.24 -16.21
N GLU A 80 4.46 -7.13 -15.05
CA GLU A 80 3.78 -8.26 -14.43
C GLU A 80 2.41 -8.54 -15.06
N GLY A 81 1.67 -7.50 -15.47
CA GLY A 81 0.43 -7.62 -16.22
C GLY A 81 0.60 -8.32 -17.57
N ARG A 82 1.77 -8.15 -18.24
CA ARG A 82 2.10 -8.87 -19.48
C ARG A 82 2.40 -10.35 -19.26
N ARG A 83 2.76 -10.76 -18.05
CA ARG A 83 3.14 -12.14 -17.72
C ARG A 83 1.95 -13.00 -17.31
N GLN A 84 0.75 -12.44 -17.18
CA GLN A 84 -0.42 -13.16 -16.72
C GLN A 84 -1.67 -12.88 -17.56
N PRO A 85 -2.20 -13.90 -18.27
CA PRO A 85 -3.43 -13.75 -19.05
C PRO A 85 -4.72 -13.88 -18.22
N VAL A 86 -4.67 -14.28 -16.93
CA VAL A 86 -5.85 -14.51 -16.11
C VAL A 86 -5.94 -13.46 -14.99
N ASN A 87 -6.92 -12.56 -15.11
CA ASN A 87 -7.22 -11.55 -14.11
C ASN A 87 -7.97 -12.18 -12.92
N ASN A 88 -7.36 -12.19 -11.74
CA ASN A 88 -8.08 -12.51 -10.51
C ASN A 88 -9.13 -11.40 -10.25
N PRO A 89 -10.42 -11.75 -10.03
CA PRO A 89 -11.44 -10.77 -9.69
C PRO A 89 -11.08 -9.88 -8.49
N MET A 90 -10.34 -10.41 -7.50
CA MET A 90 -9.92 -9.66 -6.32
C MET A 90 -8.89 -8.57 -6.65
N ASP A 91 -7.94 -8.86 -7.55
CA ASP A 91 -6.92 -7.89 -7.99
C ASP A 91 -7.57 -6.68 -8.67
N ARG A 92 -8.67 -6.91 -9.40
CA ARG A 92 -9.44 -5.82 -10.02
C ARG A 92 -10.04 -4.88 -8.98
N VAL A 93 -10.63 -5.41 -7.91
CA VAL A 93 -11.24 -4.60 -6.84
C VAL A 93 -10.15 -3.79 -6.12
N ILE A 94 -9.02 -4.42 -5.80
CA ILE A 94 -7.87 -3.74 -5.19
C ILE A 94 -7.35 -2.64 -6.10
N GLY A 95 -7.24 -2.89 -7.41
CA GLY A 95 -6.89 -1.86 -8.40
C GLY A 95 -7.84 -0.65 -8.37
N TRP A 96 -9.15 -0.86 -8.27
CA TRP A 96 -10.12 0.24 -8.14
C TRP A 96 -9.96 1.02 -6.82
N ILE A 97 -9.69 0.33 -5.70
CA ILE A 97 -9.41 0.97 -4.41
C ILE A 97 -8.20 1.89 -4.51
N TRP A 98 -7.10 1.40 -5.10
CA TRP A 98 -5.88 2.20 -5.25
C TRP A 98 -6.02 3.29 -6.31
N GLY A 99 -6.82 3.08 -7.36
CA GLY A 99 -7.18 4.11 -8.32
C GLY A 99 -7.96 5.25 -7.67
N ALA A 100 -8.98 4.92 -6.87
CA ALA A 100 -9.72 5.89 -6.09
C ALA A 100 -8.83 6.62 -5.07
N PHE A 101 -7.94 5.88 -4.37
CA PHE A 101 -6.94 6.45 -3.48
C PHE A 101 -6.09 7.51 -4.17
N VAL A 102 -5.52 7.22 -5.35
CA VAL A 102 -4.67 8.17 -6.08
C VAL A 102 -5.47 9.41 -6.48
N ILE A 103 -6.68 9.25 -7.02
CA ILE A 103 -7.53 10.38 -7.41
C ILE A 103 -7.84 11.26 -6.20
N THR A 104 -8.28 10.67 -5.09
CA THR A 104 -8.57 11.41 -3.86
C THR A 104 -7.32 12.06 -3.27
N MET A 105 -6.18 11.38 -3.29
CA MET A 105 -4.90 11.92 -2.83
C MET A 105 -4.50 13.17 -3.62
N MET A 106 -4.64 13.14 -4.95
CA MET A 106 -4.34 14.30 -5.79
C MET A 106 -5.25 15.50 -5.48
N ILE A 107 -6.54 15.25 -5.24
CA ILE A 107 -7.50 16.29 -4.83
C ILE A 107 -7.10 16.87 -3.46
N VAL A 108 -6.78 16.02 -2.48
CA VAL A 108 -6.35 16.44 -1.14
C VAL A 108 -5.07 17.26 -1.19
N ILE A 109 -4.07 16.84 -1.99
CA ILE A 109 -2.83 17.60 -2.18
C ILE A 109 -3.15 18.98 -2.78
N ALA A 110 -3.92 19.04 -3.87
CA ALA A 110 -4.27 20.30 -4.52
C ALA A 110 -5.02 21.26 -3.57
N ALA A 111 -6.01 20.74 -2.83
CA ALA A 111 -6.78 21.52 -1.86
C ALA A 111 -5.92 22.00 -0.67
N SER A 112 -5.04 21.14 -0.16
CA SER A 112 -4.19 21.49 0.99
C SER A 112 -3.15 22.56 0.60
N VAL A 113 -2.51 22.40 -0.56
CA VAL A 113 -1.56 23.37 -1.11
C VAL A 113 -2.25 24.72 -1.36
N SER A 114 -3.47 24.74 -1.91
CA SER A 114 -4.21 25.99 -2.12
C SER A 114 -4.59 26.71 -0.82
N ASN A 115 -4.70 25.98 0.29
CA ASN A 115 -5.04 26.52 1.60
C ASN A 115 -3.82 26.69 2.53
N HIS A 116 -2.59 26.49 2.01
CA HIS A 116 -1.35 26.52 2.79
C HIS A 116 -1.35 25.55 4.01
N GLN A 117 -2.04 24.41 3.87
CA GLN A 117 -2.11 23.35 4.89
C GLN A 117 -1.23 22.17 4.48
N ASP A 118 -0.66 21.49 5.48
CA ASP A 118 0.08 20.24 5.24
C ASP A 118 -0.88 19.08 4.92
N PRO A 119 -0.80 18.46 3.74
CA PRO A 119 -1.65 17.32 3.39
C PRO A 119 -1.28 16.02 4.15
N GLY A 120 -0.14 15.97 4.84
CA GLY A 120 0.42 14.74 5.41
C GLY A 120 -0.54 13.94 6.29
N GLY A 121 -1.24 14.61 7.22
CA GLY A 121 -2.23 13.96 8.09
C GLY A 121 -3.40 13.34 7.32
N MET A 122 -3.98 14.09 6.37
CA MET A 122 -5.12 13.62 5.56
C MET A 122 -4.72 12.46 4.63
N ILE A 123 -3.53 12.54 4.02
CA ILE A 123 -3.00 11.44 3.19
C ILE A 123 -2.79 10.20 4.04
N THR A 124 -2.27 10.33 5.26
CA THR A 124 -2.07 9.20 6.18
C THR A 124 -3.40 8.52 6.52
N LEU A 125 -4.47 9.29 6.76
CA LEU A 125 -5.81 8.75 6.96
C LEU A 125 -6.36 8.02 5.73
N LEU A 126 -6.18 8.61 4.55
CA LEU A 126 -6.58 8.01 3.27
C LEU A 126 -5.82 6.70 3.00
N THR A 127 -4.52 6.67 3.34
CA THR A 127 -3.68 5.47 3.27
C THR A 127 -4.22 4.38 4.19
N GLY A 128 -4.62 4.72 5.42
CA GLY A 128 -5.25 3.78 6.34
C GLY A 128 -6.49 3.10 5.76
N PHE A 129 -7.34 3.86 5.06
CA PHE A 129 -8.54 3.33 4.40
C PHE A 129 -8.21 2.33 3.29
N ALA A 130 -7.36 2.71 2.33
CA ALA A 130 -6.99 1.83 1.21
C ALA A 130 -6.29 0.55 1.71
N THR A 131 -5.42 0.69 2.71
CA THR A 131 -4.67 -0.41 3.33
C THR A 131 -5.58 -1.36 4.09
N PHE A 132 -6.50 -0.84 4.90
CA PHE A 132 -7.47 -1.64 5.64
C PHE A 132 -8.35 -2.46 4.69
N LEU A 133 -8.91 -1.84 3.65
CA LEU A 133 -9.74 -2.55 2.68
C LEU A 133 -8.96 -3.62 1.92
N THR A 134 -7.72 -3.30 1.52
CA THR A 134 -6.84 -4.28 0.90
C THR A 134 -6.60 -5.48 1.85
N GLY A 135 -6.34 -5.22 3.13
CA GLY A 135 -6.19 -6.25 4.15
C GLY A 135 -7.44 -7.11 4.33
N GLN A 136 -8.64 -6.52 4.29
CA GLN A 136 -9.91 -7.25 4.38
C GLN A 136 -10.16 -8.13 3.17
N ILE A 137 -9.95 -7.61 1.95
CA ILE A 137 -10.11 -8.39 0.71
C ILE A 137 -9.13 -9.57 0.71
N MET A 138 -7.89 -9.33 1.13
CA MET A 138 -6.88 -10.37 1.22
C MET A 138 -7.04 -11.29 2.44
N ARG A 139 -7.96 -10.97 3.36
CA ARG A 139 -8.07 -11.65 4.68
C ARG A 139 -6.73 -11.70 5.44
N PHE A 140 -5.89 -10.69 5.26
CA PHE A 140 -4.54 -10.61 5.81
C PHE A 140 -4.50 -9.66 7.01
N LYS A 141 -4.62 -10.23 8.22
CA LYS A 141 -4.70 -9.49 9.49
C LYS A 141 -3.61 -8.44 9.70
N PRO A 142 -2.31 -8.69 9.38
CA PRO A 142 -1.27 -7.68 9.56
C PRO A 142 -1.56 -6.37 8.82
N LEU A 143 -2.13 -6.45 7.61
CA LEU A 143 -2.46 -5.27 6.82
C LEU A 143 -3.72 -4.55 7.33
N ILE A 144 -4.69 -5.30 7.88
CA ILE A 144 -5.86 -4.73 8.58
C ILE A 144 -5.40 -3.89 9.78
N ILE A 145 -4.50 -4.46 10.61
CA ILE A 145 -3.91 -3.75 11.76
C ILE A 145 -3.12 -2.54 11.27
N GLY A 146 -2.35 -2.68 10.20
CA GLY A 146 -1.64 -1.58 9.56
C GLY A 146 -2.54 -0.41 9.17
N GLY A 147 -3.68 -0.70 8.53
CA GLY A 147 -4.68 0.32 8.20
C GLY A 147 -5.23 1.07 9.42
N VAL A 148 -5.51 0.35 10.52
CA VAL A 148 -5.94 0.96 11.78
C VAL A 148 -4.84 1.84 12.39
N LEU A 149 -3.58 1.39 12.33
CA LEU A 149 -2.44 2.18 12.82
C LEU A 149 -2.27 3.49 12.03
N PHE A 150 -2.46 3.48 10.71
CA PHE A 150 -2.46 4.70 9.91
C PHE A 150 -3.58 5.66 10.31
N TRP A 151 -4.77 5.16 10.65
CA TRP A 151 -5.84 6.03 11.16
C TRP A 151 -5.50 6.66 12.50
N ILE A 152 -4.97 5.87 13.44
CA ILE A 152 -4.53 6.39 14.74
C ILE A 152 -3.43 7.44 14.56
N ALA A 153 -2.43 7.15 13.73
CA ALA A 153 -1.34 8.07 13.45
C ALA A 153 -1.82 9.35 12.76
N GLY A 154 -2.61 9.23 11.68
CA GLY A 154 -3.15 10.38 10.95
C GLY A 154 -4.05 11.27 11.81
N LEU A 155 -4.84 10.67 12.71
CA LEU A 155 -5.63 11.42 13.69
C LEU A 155 -4.73 12.14 14.70
N ALA A 156 -3.71 11.45 15.24
CA ALA A 156 -2.76 12.05 16.17
C ALA A 156 -1.96 13.20 15.56
N MET A 157 -1.63 13.11 14.25
CA MET A 157 -0.96 14.18 13.50
C MET A 157 -1.79 15.48 13.44
N HIS A 158 -3.11 15.41 13.57
CA HIS A 158 -3.94 16.63 13.59
C HIS A 158 -3.84 17.42 14.91
N PHE A 159 -3.42 16.75 15.99
CA PHE A 159 -3.33 17.36 17.32
C PHE A 159 -1.91 17.84 17.68
N THR A 160 -0.94 17.71 16.77
CA THR A 160 0.44 18.12 17.00
C THR A 160 1.02 18.82 15.78
N ASN A 161 1.79 19.87 16.01
CA ASN A 161 2.55 20.58 14.98
C ASN A 161 4.06 20.36 15.14
N ASP A 162 4.48 19.54 16.09
CA ASP A 162 5.90 19.27 16.32
C ASP A 162 6.49 18.40 15.18
N PRO A 163 7.50 18.88 14.44
CA PRO A 163 8.04 18.16 13.28
C PRO A 163 8.62 16.78 13.62
N LEU A 164 9.20 16.61 14.82
CA LEU A 164 9.75 15.33 15.25
C LEU A 164 8.62 14.33 15.49
N THR A 165 7.57 14.74 16.19
CA THR A 165 6.40 13.92 16.47
C THR A 165 5.67 13.52 15.19
N LEU A 166 5.47 14.46 14.24
CA LEU A 166 4.87 14.16 12.94
C LEU A 166 5.69 13.12 12.16
N THR A 167 7.01 13.30 12.11
CA THR A 167 7.92 12.36 11.44
C THR A 167 7.89 10.99 12.11
N ALA A 168 7.91 10.94 13.44
CA ALA A 168 7.89 9.70 14.21
C ALA A 168 6.57 8.94 14.03
N LEU A 169 5.43 9.63 14.05
CA LEU A 169 4.10 9.03 13.83
C LEU A 169 4.01 8.43 12.42
N TYR A 170 4.40 9.20 11.40
CA TYR A 170 4.37 8.73 10.01
C TYR A 170 5.31 7.55 9.80
N CYS A 171 6.59 7.67 10.17
CA CYS A 171 7.57 6.60 10.01
C CYS A 171 7.19 5.34 10.80
N GLY A 172 6.66 5.50 12.02
CA GLY A 172 6.13 4.41 12.82
C GLY A 172 4.98 3.70 12.12
N SER A 173 3.98 4.44 11.64
CA SER A 173 2.85 3.88 10.91
C SER A 173 3.27 3.16 9.61
N MET A 174 4.25 3.69 8.87
CA MET A 174 4.78 3.04 7.66
C MET A 174 5.54 1.75 8.00
N PHE A 175 6.33 1.76 9.08
CA PHE A 175 7.08 0.58 9.47
C PHE A 175 6.15 -0.57 9.91
N PHE A 176 5.22 -0.28 10.81
CA PHE A 176 4.28 -1.28 11.32
C PHE A 176 3.15 -1.59 10.34
N GLY A 177 2.76 -0.63 9.52
CA GLY A 177 1.62 -0.76 8.59
C GLY A 177 2.00 -1.30 7.22
N TYR A 178 3.20 -1.02 6.72
CA TYR A 178 3.66 -1.46 5.39
C TYR A 178 4.83 -2.42 5.44
N ILE A 179 5.92 -2.09 6.16
CA ILE A 179 7.14 -2.91 6.12
C ILE A 179 6.90 -4.28 6.74
N ILE A 180 6.38 -4.33 7.96
CA ILE A 180 6.13 -5.62 8.64
C ILE A 180 5.13 -6.48 7.86
N PRO A 181 3.92 -5.98 7.49
CA PRO A 181 2.98 -6.74 6.67
C PRO A 181 3.57 -7.12 5.31
N GLY A 182 4.37 -6.25 4.69
CA GLY A 182 5.04 -6.51 3.42
C GLY A 182 6.06 -7.63 3.49
N LEU A 183 6.88 -7.68 4.55
CA LEU A 183 7.85 -8.77 4.78
C LEU A 183 7.14 -10.10 5.08
N MET A 184 6.10 -10.05 5.92
CA MET A 184 5.29 -11.23 6.22
C MET A 184 4.60 -11.77 4.97
N LEU A 185 4.07 -10.88 4.13
CA LEU A 185 3.45 -11.24 2.87
C LEU A 185 4.49 -11.89 1.97
N LYS A 186 5.66 -11.24 1.76
CA LYS A 186 6.77 -11.77 0.95
C LYS A 186 7.16 -13.20 1.36
N ASN A 187 7.29 -13.48 2.66
CA ASN A 187 7.61 -14.83 3.14
C ASN A 187 6.55 -15.86 2.76
N GLN A 188 5.26 -15.49 2.74
CA GLN A 188 4.19 -16.36 2.24
C GLN A 188 4.29 -16.56 0.72
N GLU A 189 4.64 -15.51 -0.04
CA GLU A 189 4.82 -15.60 -1.49
C GLU A 189 5.99 -16.52 -1.85
N ASP A 190 7.12 -16.42 -1.15
CA ASP A 190 8.31 -17.22 -1.38
C ASP A 190 8.07 -18.70 -1.02
N GLY A 191 7.38 -18.98 0.10
CA GLY A 191 7.00 -20.35 0.47
C GLY A 191 6.08 -21.05 -0.54
N LEU A 192 5.22 -20.29 -1.23
CA LEU A 192 4.36 -20.80 -2.31
C LEU A 192 5.10 -21.01 -3.65
N ARG A 193 6.27 -20.38 -3.84
CA ARG A 193 7.10 -20.57 -5.04
C ARG A 193 7.99 -21.80 -4.94
N THR A 194 8.36 -22.19 -3.73
CA THR A 194 9.21 -23.35 -3.45
C THR A 194 8.43 -24.65 -3.24
N ALA A 195 7.11 -24.59 -3.06
CA ALA A 195 6.20 -25.73 -2.91
C ALA A 195 5.53 -26.10 -4.24
#